data_AF-A0A7C8DFE3-F1
#
_entry.id   AF-A0A7C8DFE3-F1
#
_cell.length_a   1.000
_cell.length_b   1.000
_cell.length_c   1.000
_cell.angle_alpha   90.00
_cell.angle_beta   90.00
_cell.angle_gamma   90.00
#
_symmetry.space_group_name_H-M   'P 1'
#
loop_
_entity.id
_entity.type
_entity.pdbx_description
1 polymer ?
#
loop_
_entity_poly.entity_id
_entity_poly.type
_entity_poly.pdbx_seq_one_letter_code
_entity_poly.pdbx_strand_id
1 'polypeptide(L)'
;MIRAAAVVVVLFTTFTACAKPPPDGVYADLPFLDSTEGVDVNPEHIVLDMAAEGHRALPLMIDTGASFSVLTPGFAKQVGVSVRRTKNSPYRRKSALGRDVQFYVDTSSSDTGARSGWEIGVLGGNVLEKYTVEFDYVARRVRFLDPRKHPVPKEPAHAGEIVVPVQIVGRRPYVVLNLGNGKASFLVDTGAPFDLELSEKTAVRLGISHEERIGILTGLFRSADK
;
A
#
# COMPACT_ATOMS: atom_id res chain seq x y z
N MET A 1 -16.89 -12.85 9.08
CA MET A 1 -17.25 -13.30 7.72
C MET A 1 -16.02 -13.11 6.84
N ILE A 2 -15.34 -14.20 6.45
CA ILE A 2 -14.16 -14.14 5.59
C ILE A 2 -14.66 -13.82 4.18
N ARG A 3 -14.28 -12.68 3.62
CA ARG A 3 -14.54 -12.36 2.22
C ARG A 3 -13.30 -12.73 1.43
N ALA A 4 -13.45 -13.62 0.44
CA ALA A 4 -12.42 -13.82 -0.56
C ALA A 4 -12.42 -12.58 -1.47
N ALA A 5 -11.57 -11.61 -1.16
CA ALA A 5 -11.09 -10.66 -2.15
C ALA A 5 -9.64 -11.04 -2.41
N ALA A 6 -9.28 -11.16 -3.68
CA ALA A 6 -7.90 -11.39 -4.06
C ALA A 6 -7.28 -10.01 -4.35
N VAL A 7 -6.07 -9.80 -3.86
CA VAL A 7 -5.17 -8.72 -4.26
C VAL A 7 -4.12 -9.41 -5.11
N VAL A 8 -4.00 -9.03 -6.37
CA VAL A 8 -2.90 -9.50 -7.20
C VAL A 8 -1.74 -8.56 -6.95
N VAL A 9 -0.66 -9.08 -6.38
CA VAL A 9 0.65 -8.47 -6.54
C VAL A 9 1.26 -9.18 -7.74
N VAL A 10 1.19 -8.57 -8.94
CA VAL A 10 1.90 -9.09 -10.10
C VAL A 10 3.34 -8.58 -10.01
N LEU A 11 4.24 -9.43 -9.55
CA LEU A 11 5.68 -9.21 -9.67
C LEU A 11 6.13 -9.78 -11.03
N PHE A 12 6.32 -8.90 -12.02
CA PHE A 12 6.93 -9.29 -13.29
C PHE A 12 8.44 -9.44 -13.11
N THR A 13 8.96 -10.66 -13.27
CA THR A 13 10.42 -10.92 -13.27
C THR A 13 11.04 -10.87 -14.67
N THR A 14 10.22 -10.69 -15.72
CA THR A 14 10.70 -10.58 -17.11
C THR A 14 10.00 -9.47 -17.87
N PHE A 15 10.80 -8.67 -18.58
CA PHE A 15 10.56 -7.41 -19.30
C PHE A 15 9.49 -7.43 -20.41
N THR A 16 8.27 -7.89 -20.13
CA THR A 16 7.16 -7.67 -21.05
C THR A 16 6.31 -6.54 -20.48
N ALA A 17 6.26 -5.41 -21.19
CA ALA A 17 5.36 -4.31 -20.83
C ALA A 17 3.96 -4.88 -20.64
N CYS A 18 3.41 -4.73 -19.44
CA CYS A 18 2.07 -5.20 -19.11
C CYS A 18 1.10 -4.63 -20.15
N ALA A 19 0.33 -5.49 -20.83
CA ALA A 19 -0.58 -5.05 -21.87
C ALA A 19 -1.50 -3.96 -21.30
N LYS A 20 -1.65 -2.84 -22.02
CA LYS A 20 -2.53 -1.75 -21.59
C LYS A 20 -3.93 -2.32 -21.42
N PRO A 21 -4.56 -2.21 -20.24
CA PRO A 21 -5.88 -2.78 -20.02
C PRO A 21 -6.85 -2.04 -20.93
N PRO A 22 -7.92 -2.73 -21.41
CA PRO A 22 -8.99 -2.06 -22.14
C PRO A 22 -9.43 -0.81 -21.37
N PRO A 23 -9.68 0.33 -22.04
CA PRO A 23 -10.07 1.57 -21.36
C PRO A 23 -11.33 1.43 -20.49
N ASP A 24 -12.18 0.46 -20.83
CA ASP A 24 -13.37 0.16 -20.05
C ASP A 24 -13.01 -0.43 -18.67
N GLY A 25 -13.53 0.20 -17.61
CA GLY A 25 -13.33 -0.23 -16.24
C GLY A 25 -12.05 0.27 -15.58
N VAL A 26 -11.29 1.18 -16.19
CA VAL A 26 -10.18 1.89 -15.53
C VAL A 26 -10.75 3.12 -14.84
N TYR A 27 -10.75 3.15 -13.50
CA TYR A 27 -11.18 4.32 -12.73
C TYR A 27 -10.10 5.39 -12.66
N ALA A 28 -8.85 4.97 -12.50
CA ALA A 28 -7.69 5.86 -12.49
C ALA A 28 -6.44 5.10 -12.88
N ASP A 29 -5.50 5.81 -13.50
CA ASP A 29 -4.16 5.35 -13.87
C ASP A 29 -3.18 6.47 -13.50
N LEU A 30 -2.56 6.33 -12.33
CA LEU A 30 -1.86 7.40 -11.64
C LEU A 30 -0.36 7.11 -11.58
N PRO A 31 0.51 8.08 -11.91
CA PRO A 31 1.95 7.93 -11.72
C PRO A 31 2.30 7.95 -10.22
N PHE A 32 3.40 7.28 -9.86
CA PHE A 32 4.03 7.49 -8.56
C PHE A 32 4.55 8.93 -8.51
N LEU A 33 4.33 9.61 -7.40
CA LEU A 33 4.98 10.88 -7.14
C LEU A 33 6.43 10.63 -6.74
N ASP A 34 7.34 11.45 -7.27
CA ASP A 34 8.73 11.43 -6.86
C ASP A 34 8.90 12.22 -5.55
N SER A 35 9.85 11.79 -4.71
CA SER A 35 10.19 12.46 -3.44
C SER A 35 10.66 13.92 -3.62
N THR A 36 10.93 14.35 -4.85
CA THR A 36 11.39 15.70 -5.18
C THR A 36 10.28 16.76 -5.21
N GLU A 37 8.99 16.39 -5.14
CA GLU A 37 7.87 17.34 -5.22
C GLU A 37 7.49 17.97 -3.85
N GLY A 38 8.46 18.14 -2.96
CA GLY A 38 8.28 18.88 -1.70
C GLY A 38 7.61 18.09 -0.58
N VAL A 39 7.52 16.76 -0.71
CA VAL A 39 7.18 15.84 0.37
C VAL A 39 8.38 14.91 0.54
N ASP A 40 9.06 14.96 1.67
CA ASP A 40 10.19 14.06 1.97
C ASP A 40 9.64 12.66 2.28
N VAL A 41 9.29 11.94 1.22
CA VAL A 41 8.80 10.57 1.29
C VAL A 41 9.95 9.62 1.06
N ASN A 42 10.03 8.59 1.90
CA ASN A 42 10.91 7.45 1.68
C ASN A 42 10.71 6.98 0.22
N PRO A 43 11.77 6.89 -0.61
CA PRO A 43 11.68 6.47 -2.01
C PRO A 43 11.06 5.07 -2.19
N GLU A 44 11.00 4.27 -1.13
CA GLU A 44 10.36 2.95 -1.11
C GLU A 44 8.82 3.04 -1.05
N HIS A 45 8.26 4.17 -0.63
CA HIS A 45 6.82 4.35 -0.52
C HIS A 45 6.20 4.72 -1.87
N ILE A 46 5.06 4.09 -2.16
CA ILE A 46 4.24 4.45 -3.32
C ILE A 46 3.30 5.59 -2.92
N VAL A 47 3.56 6.79 -3.41
CA VAL A 47 2.71 7.97 -3.16
C VAL A 47 2.01 8.37 -4.45
N LEU A 48 0.70 8.67 -4.36
CA LEU A 48 -0.10 9.11 -5.50
C LEU A 48 -0.80 10.43 -5.17
N ASP A 49 -0.95 11.31 -6.17
CA ASP A 49 -1.91 12.42 -6.05
C ASP A 49 -3.33 11.88 -6.29
N MET A 50 -4.11 11.83 -5.23
CA MET A 50 -5.49 11.35 -5.27
C MET A 50 -6.49 12.48 -5.53
N ALA A 51 -6.06 13.71 -5.80
CA ALA A 51 -6.96 14.82 -6.07
C ALA A 51 -7.80 14.58 -7.34
N ALA A 52 -9.07 14.99 -7.33
CA ALA A 52 -9.83 15.10 -8.56
C ALA A 52 -9.25 16.23 -9.44
N GLU A 53 -9.43 16.13 -10.76
CA GLU A 53 -8.97 17.16 -11.70
C GLU A 53 -9.45 18.56 -11.31
N GLY A 54 -8.54 19.54 -11.32
CA GLY A 54 -8.81 20.92 -10.92
C GLY A 54 -8.92 21.15 -9.40
N HIS A 55 -8.72 20.12 -8.57
CA HIS A 55 -8.65 20.28 -7.12
C HIS A 55 -7.21 20.36 -6.62
N ARG A 56 -7.02 20.96 -5.43
CA ARG A 56 -5.71 20.98 -4.74
C ARG A 56 -5.18 19.55 -4.56
N ALA A 57 -3.88 19.36 -4.71
CA ALA A 57 -3.20 18.08 -4.53
C ALA A 57 -3.64 17.36 -3.23
N LEU A 58 -3.68 16.03 -3.31
CA LEU A 58 -3.95 15.10 -2.23
C LEU A 58 -2.95 13.94 -2.31
N PRO A 59 -1.65 14.19 -2.09
CA PRO A 59 -0.68 13.12 -2.00
C PRO A 59 -1.04 12.17 -0.86
N LEU A 60 -1.18 10.88 -1.16
CA LEU A 60 -1.41 9.81 -0.20
C LEU A 60 -0.48 8.65 -0.50
N MET A 61 0.15 8.12 0.55
CA MET A 61 0.90 6.87 0.49
C MET A 61 -0.07 5.69 0.39
N ILE A 62 0.14 4.78 -0.54
CA ILE A 62 -0.60 3.51 -0.53
C ILE A 62 -0.06 2.63 0.58
N ASP A 63 -0.96 2.20 1.45
CA ASP A 63 -0.64 1.36 2.59
C ASP A 63 -1.64 0.20 2.63
N THR A 64 -1.23 -0.96 2.10
CA THR A 64 -2.01 -2.19 2.17
C THR A 64 -2.08 -2.76 3.59
N GLY A 65 -1.16 -2.36 4.49
CA GLY A 65 -1.17 -2.66 5.91
C GLY A 65 -2.19 -1.86 6.73
N ALA A 66 -2.65 -0.71 6.22
CA ALA A 66 -3.65 0.11 6.86
C ALA A 66 -5.08 -0.39 6.57
N SER A 67 -5.90 -0.55 7.62
CA SER A 67 -7.32 -0.89 7.44
C SER A 67 -8.17 0.30 6.96
N PHE A 68 -7.72 1.52 7.23
CA PHE A 68 -8.42 2.74 6.90
C PHE A 68 -7.44 3.77 6.36
N SER A 69 -7.93 4.63 5.48
CA SER A 69 -7.20 5.81 5.05
C SER A 69 -7.19 6.84 6.18
N VAL A 70 -6.05 7.46 6.43
CA VAL A 70 -5.83 8.37 7.56
C VAL A 70 -4.96 9.53 7.11
N LEU A 71 -5.27 10.76 7.55
CA LEU A 71 -4.39 11.92 7.39
C LEU A 71 -3.86 12.39 8.74
N THR A 72 -2.70 13.03 8.74
CA THR A 72 -2.22 13.78 9.90
C THR A 72 -3.11 15.01 10.09
N PRO A 73 -3.26 15.54 11.32
CA PRO A 73 -4.03 16.75 11.54
C PRO A 73 -3.49 17.94 10.75
N GLY A 74 -2.16 18.08 10.66
CA GLY A 74 -1.49 19.13 9.90
C GLY A 74 -1.81 19.03 8.41
N PHE A 75 -1.61 17.86 7.81
CA PHE A 75 -1.91 17.65 6.40
C PHE A 75 -3.40 17.80 6.08
N ALA A 76 -4.29 17.30 6.95
CA ALA A 76 -5.74 17.50 6.82
C ALA A 76 -6.11 18.99 6.72
N LYS A 77 -5.56 19.84 7.62
CA LYS A 77 -5.76 21.30 7.57
C LYS A 77 -5.21 21.89 6.28
N GLN A 78 -4.01 21.47 5.85
CA GLN A 78 -3.41 21.92 4.60
C GLN A 78 -4.31 21.62 3.40
N VAL A 79 -4.96 20.45 3.35
CA VAL A 79 -5.88 20.12 2.27
C VAL A 79 -7.30 20.69 2.43
N GLY A 80 -7.49 21.62 3.37
CA GLY A 80 -8.75 22.35 3.57
C GLY A 80 -9.79 21.60 4.41
N VAL A 81 -9.39 20.58 5.18
CA VAL A 81 -10.29 19.86 6.09
C VAL A 81 -10.34 20.59 7.44
N SER A 82 -11.54 21.02 7.83
CA SER A 82 -11.79 21.53 9.19
C SER A 82 -11.81 20.37 10.19
N VAL A 83 -10.66 20.10 10.81
CA VAL A 83 -10.48 19.01 11.76
C VAL A 83 -11.30 19.22 13.03
N ARG A 84 -12.12 18.23 13.38
CA ARG A 84 -12.93 18.17 14.61
C ARG A 84 -12.52 16.95 15.44
N ARG A 85 -11.96 17.17 16.63
CA ARG A 85 -11.45 16.11 17.52
C ARG A 85 -12.53 15.12 17.99
N THR A 86 -13.77 15.57 18.13
CA THR A 86 -14.90 14.74 18.57
C THR A 86 -15.59 13.99 17.43
N LYS A 87 -15.16 14.19 16.17
CA LYS A 87 -15.78 13.53 15.02
C LYS A 87 -15.27 12.10 14.89
N ASN A 88 -16.20 11.14 14.99
CA ASN A 88 -15.97 9.71 14.84
C ASN A 88 -16.37 9.15 13.46
N SER A 89 -16.93 9.98 12.59
CA SER A 89 -17.27 9.62 11.20
C SER A 89 -16.13 10.01 10.25
N PRO A 90 -15.89 9.26 9.16
CA PRO A 90 -14.85 9.61 8.20
C PRO A 90 -15.18 10.93 7.50
N TYR A 91 -14.12 11.66 7.15
CA TYR A 91 -14.17 12.77 6.20
C TYR A 91 -14.22 12.22 4.77
N ARG A 92 -14.59 13.09 3.84
CA ARG A 92 -14.73 12.77 2.42
C ARG A 92 -14.13 13.88 1.59
N ARG A 93 -13.47 13.51 0.51
CA ARG A 93 -12.94 14.46 -0.48
C ARG A 93 -13.05 13.83 -1.87
N LYS A 94 -13.44 14.64 -2.86
CA LYS A 94 -13.43 14.22 -4.27
C LYS A 94 -12.04 13.74 -4.64
N SER A 95 -11.97 12.64 -5.42
CA SER A 95 -10.71 12.04 -5.81
C SER A 95 -10.64 11.72 -7.30
N ALA A 96 -9.42 11.42 -7.77
CA ALA A 96 -9.16 10.93 -9.12
C ALA A 96 -9.94 9.65 -9.47
N LEU A 97 -10.46 8.92 -8.47
CA LEU A 97 -11.19 7.65 -8.67
C LEU A 97 -12.64 7.84 -9.14
N GLY A 98 -13.06 9.06 -9.48
CA GLY A 98 -14.44 9.41 -9.84
C GLY A 98 -15.43 9.31 -8.67
N ARG A 99 -14.93 9.16 -7.44
CA ARG A 99 -15.72 9.08 -6.20
C ARG A 99 -14.96 9.72 -5.04
N ASP A 100 -15.65 9.94 -3.92
CA ASP A 100 -14.98 10.47 -2.73
C ASP A 100 -14.07 9.43 -2.08
N VAL A 101 -12.84 9.84 -1.77
CA VAL A 101 -11.96 9.12 -0.85
C VAL A 101 -12.43 9.37 0.58
N GLN A 102 -12.59 8.29 1.35
CA GLN A 102 -12.99 8.34 2.76
C GLN A 102 -11.77 8.17 3.66
N PHE A 103 -11.55 9.07 4.60
CA PHE A 103 -10.42 9.02 5.51
C PHE A 103 -10.78 9.51 6.90
N TYR A 104 -9.99 9.07 7.89
CA TYR A 104 -10.01 9.62 9.24
C TYR A 104 -8.88 10.63 9.39
N VAL A 105 -8.95 11.46 10.44
CA VAL A 105 -7.82 12.31 10.84
C VAL A 105 -7.34 11.77 12.17
N ASP A 106 -6.08 11.39 12.24
CA ASP A 106 -5.50 10.88 13.48
C ASP A 106 -5.21 12.04 14.43
N THR A 107 -6.19 12.38 15.25
CA THR A 107 -6.04 13.42 16.28
C THR A 107 -5.36 12.93 17.55
N SER A 108 -4.88 11.68 17.57
CA SER A 108 -4.18 11.08 18.71
C SER A 108 -2.64 11.16 18.59
N SER A 109 -2.12 11.30 17.36
CA SER A 109 -0.71 11.53 17.08
C SER A 109 -0.36 13.03 16.98
N SER A 110 0.93 13.32 16.78
CA SER A 110 1.43 14.68 16.53
C SER A 110 0.86 15.25 15.24
N ASP A 111 0.75 16.58 15.14
CA ASP A 111 0.21 17.29 13.96
C ASP A 111 0.90 16.87 12.64
N THR A 112 2.16 16.42 12.68
CA THR A 112 2.97 16.02 11.52
C THR A 112 3.13 14.52 11.34
N GLY A 113 2.57 13.66 12.20
CA GLY A 113 2.81 12.20 12.10
C GLY A 113 4.27 11.76 12.28
N ALA A 114 5.17 12.64 12.77
CA ALA A 114 6.60 12.34 12.93
C ALA A 114 6.90 11.09 13.77
N ARG A 115 6.02 10.73 14.71
CA ARG A 115 6.17 9.49 15.51
C ARG A 115 5.85 8.22 14.74
N SER A 116 5.06 8.31 13.69
CA SER A 116 4.60 7.17 12.89
C SER A 116 5.31 7.06 11.54
N GLY A 117 6.24 7.97 11.23
CA GLY A 117 7.07 7.88 10.02
C GLY A 117 6.34 8.25 8.72
N TRP A 118 5.13 8.82 8.81
CA TRP A 118 4.37 9.31 7.65
C TRP A 118 3.91 10.75 7.90
N GLU A 119 4.30 11.67 7.02
CA GLU A 119 4.06 13.11 7.21
C GLU A 119 2.72 13.60 6.62
N ILE A 120 2.18 12.84 5.66
CA ILE A 120 1.01 13.22 4.86
C ILE A 120 -0.24 12.45 5.32
N GLY A 121 -0.50 11.32 4.69
CA GLY A 121 -1.60 10.43 4.97
C GLY A 121 -1.47 9.15 4.16
N VAL A 122 -2.24 8.15 4.56
CA VAL A 122 -2.27 6.83 3.96
C VAL A 122 -3.60 6.56 3.27
N LEU A 123 -3.55 5.85 2.15
CA LEU A 123 -4.68 5.30 1.43
C LEU A 123 -4.80 3.80 1.78
N GLY A 124 -5.68 3.51 2.73
CA GLY A 124 -5.81 2.16 3.30
C GLY A 124 -6.92 1.31 2.67
N GLY A 125 -7.07 0.10 3.23
CA GLY A 125 -7.97 -0.96 2.76
C GLY A 125 -9.44 -0.56 2.59
N ASN A 126 -9.95 0.43 3.34
CA ASN A 126 -11.33 0.93 3.18
C ASN A 126 -11.61 1.55 1.80
N VAL A 127 -10.55 1.94 1.09
CA VAL A 127 -10.61 2.40 -0.30
C VAL A 127 -10.15 1.28 -1.22
N LEU A 128 -8.99 0.68 -0.94
CA LEU A 128 -8.36 -0.34 -1.82
C LEU A 128 -9.26 -1.56 -2.05
N GLU A 129 -10.03 -2.00 -1.05
CA GLU A 129 -10.91 -3.19 -1.13
C GLU A 129 -12.00 -3.11 -2.21
N LYS A 130 -12.20 -1.93 -2.81
CA LYS A 130 -13.25 -1.65 -3.80
C LYS A 130 -12.78 -1.80 -5.24
N TYR A 131 -11.51 -2.14 -5.44
CA TYR A 131 -10.85 -2.15 -6.74
C TYR A 131 -10.04 -3.43 -6.91
N THR A 132 -9.81 -3.81 -8.16
CA THR A 132 -8.59 -4.53 -8.51
C THR A 132 -7.50 -3.47 -8.66
N VAL A 133 -6.44 -3.57 -7.86
CA VAL A 133 -5.33 -2.62 -7.86
C VAL A 133 -4.14 -3.28 -8.51
N GLU A 134 -3.54 -2.61 -9.48
CA GLU A 134 -2.31 -3.06 -10.12
C GLU A 134 -1.18 -2.07 -9.83
N PHE A 135 -0.05 -2.62 -9.38
CA PHE A 135 1.18 -1.88 -9.12
C PHE A 135 2.18 -2.21 -10.22
N ASP A 136 2.51 -1.22 -11.05
CA ASP A 136 3.55 -1.34 -12.06
C ASP A 136 4.78 -0.57 -11.58
N TYR A 137 5.68 -1.27 -10.91
CA TYR A 137 6.89 -0.67 -10.35
C TYR A 137 7.87 -0.20 -11.43
N VAL A 138 7.90 -0.89 -12.58
CA VAL A 138 8.80 -0.52 -13.69
C VAL A 138 8.32 0.76 -14.35
N ALA A 139 7.02 0.85 -14.65
CA ALA A 139 6.42 2.06 -15.20
C ALA A 139 6.18 3.16 -14.15
N ARG A 140 6.34 2.86 -12.86
CA ARG A 140 6.01 3.72 -11.72
C ARG A 140 4.56 4.21 -11.77
N ARG A 141 3.60 3.28 -11.90
CA ARG A 141 2.16 3.61 -11.99
C ARG A 141 1.30 2.68 -11.14
N VAL A 142 0.16 3.20 -10.69
CA VAL A 142 -0.91 2.43 -10.06
C VAL A 142 -2.18 2.57 -10.87
N ARG A 143 -2.82 1.44 -11.16
CA ARG A 143 -4.13 1.39 -11.80
C ARG A 143 -5.19 0.94 -10.81
N PHE A 144 -6.30 1.66 -10.79
CA PHE A 144 -7.50 1.31 -10.03
C PHE A 144 -8.57 0.84 -11.01
N LEU A 145 -8.87 -0.46 -10.99
CA LEU A 145 -9.75 -1.10 -11.95
C LEU A 145 -11.08 -1.53 -11.32
N ASP A 146 -12.13 -1.63 -12.15
CA ASP A 146 -13.40 -2.25 -11.79
C ASP A 146 -13.21 -3.75 -11.57
N PRO A 147 -13.38 -4.26 -10.34
CA PRO A 147 -13.14 -5.67 -10.03
C PRO A 147 -14.10 -6.63 -10.73
N ARG A 148 -15.22 -6.14 -11.28
CA ARG A 148 -16.16 -6.95 -12.06
C ARG A 148 -15.68 -7.17 -13.49
N LYS A 149 -14.99 -6.18 -14.05
CA LYS A 149 -14.48 -6.22 -15.43
C LYS A 149 -13.05 -6.74 -15.48
N HIS A 150 -12.29 -6.50 -14.41
CA HIS A 150 -10.90 -6.90 -14.26
C HIS A 150 -10.75 -7.78 -13.02
N PRO A 151 -11.28 -9.02 -13.05
CA PRO A 151 -11.13 -9.93 -11.92
C PRO A 151 -9.67 -10.34 -11.75
N VAL A 152 -9.28 -10.57 -10.51
CA VAL A 152 -7.96 -11.12 -10.18
C VAL A 152 -7.76 -12.49 -10.85
N PRO A 153 -6.66 -12.69 -11.60
CA PRO A 153 -6.30 -14.01 -12.14
C PRO A 153 -6.13 -15.04 -11.02
N LYS A 154 -6.64 -16.24 -11.26
CA LYS A 154 -6.44 -17.40 -10.37
C LYS A 154 -5.23 -18.24 -10.76
N GLU A 155 -4.77 -18.07 -12.00
CA GLU A 155 -3.67 -18.80 -12.62
C GLU A 155 -2.80 -17.80 -13.40
N PRO A 156 -1.49 -18.04 -13.52
CA PRO A 156 -0.61 -17.25 -14.36
C PRO A 156 -1.09 -17.21 -15.81
N ALA A 157 -1.11 -16.03 -16.43
CA ALA A 157 -1.49 -15.87 -17.84
C ALA A 157 -0.27 -16.06 -18.76
N HIS A 158 0.93 -15.74 -18.27
CA HIS A 158 2.16 -15.82 -19.03
C HIS A 158 3.25 -16.60 -18.30
N ALA A 159 4.20 -17.14 -19.07
CA ALA A 159 5.38 -17.80 -18.52
C ALA A 159 6.20 -16.78 -17.70
N GLY A 160 6.62 -17.18 -16.49
CA GLY A 160 7.34 -16.30 -15.56
C GLY A 160 6.43 -15.50 -14.62
N GLU A 161 5.12 -15.52 -14.81
CA GLU A 161 4.17 -14.97 -13.84
C GLU A 161 3.90 -15.95 -12.70
N ILE A 162 3.70 -15.42 -11.50
CA ILE A 162 3.33 -16.18 -10.31
C ILE A 162 2.06 -15.56 -9.74
N VAL A 163 1.06 -16.41 -9.47
CA VAL A 163 -0.14 -16.00 -8.72
C VAL A 163 0.06 -16.42 -7.27
N VAL A 164 0.19 -15.42 -6.39
CA VAL A 164 0.29 -15.65 -4.94
C VAL A 164 -1.10 -15.50 -4.31
N PRO A 165 -1.67 -16.56 -3.71
CA PRO A 165 -2.96 -16.46 -3.07
C PRO A 165 -2.86 -15.61 -1.80
N VAL A 166 -3.67 -14.55 -1.73
CA VAL A 166 -3.80 -13.71 -0.55
C VAL A 166 -5.08 -14.02 0.22
N GLN A 167 -5.04 -13.87 1.54
CA GLN A 167 -6.18 -13.90 2.44
C GLN A 167 -6.46 -12.51 2.98
N ILE A 168 -7.71 -12.05 2.90
CA ILE A 168 -8.08 -10.73 3.44
C ILE A 168 -8.62 -10.91 4.85
N VAL A 169 -7.90 -10.38 5.83
CA VAL A 169 -8.32 -10.37 7.23
C VAL A 169 -8.64 -8.93 7.63
N GLY A 170 -9.91 -8.67 7.91
CA GLY A 170 -10.43 -7.30 8.02
C GLY A 170 -10.42 -6.64 6.64
N ARG A 171 -9.34 -5.93 6.32
CA ARG A 171 -9.12 -5.21 5.05
C ARG A 171 -7.68 -5.29 4.55
N ARG A 172 -6.92 -6.21 5.13
CA ARG A 172 -5.48 -6.29 4.98
C ARG A 172 -5.13 -7.60 4.29
N PRO A 173 -4.28 -7.57 3.24
CA PRO A 173 -3.86 -8.77 2.52
C PRO A 173 -2.77 -9.50 3.27
N TYR A 174 -3.00 -10.78 3.53
CA TYR A 174 -2.02 -11.69 4.12
C TYR A 174 -1.63 -12.78 3.14
N VAL A 175 -0.35 -13.13 3.08
CA VAL A 175 0.16 -14.29 2.35
C VAL A 175 0.71 -15.32 3.33
N VAL A 176 0.57 -16.60 3.01
CA VAL A 176 1.20 -17.66 3.78
C VAL A 176 2.49 -18.06 3.08
N LEU A 177 3.62 -17.85 3.75
CA LEU A 177 4.94 -18.22 3.26
C LEU A 177 5.46 -19.43 4.01
N ASN A 178 6.20 -20.29 3.31
CA ASN A 178 7.03 -21.33 3.93
C ASN A 178 8.42 -20.72 4.17
N LEU A 179 8.83 -20.61 5.42
CA LEU A 179 10.13 -20.07 5.81
C LEU A 179 10.77 -20.96 6.87
N GLY A 180 12.05 -21.29 6.69
CA GLY A 180 12.76 -22.23 7.54
C GLY A 180 11.99 -23.55 7.66
N ASN A 181 11.63 -23.91 8.89
CA ASN A 181 11.01 -25.19 9.23
C ASN A 181 9.47 -25.14 9.27
N GLY A 182 8.84 -24.04 8.86
CA GLY A 182 7.40 -23.89 9.05
C GLY A 182 6.70 -22.93 8.10
N LYS A 183 5.41 -22.72 8.37
CA LYS A 183 4.56 -21.76 7.66
C LYS A 183 4.22 -20.61 8.59
N ALA A 184 4.18 -19.39 8.05
CA ALA A 184 3.67 -18.23 8.75
C ALA A 184 2.86 -17.33 7.81
N SER A 185 1.93 -16.58 8.41
CA SER A 185 1.13 -15.58 7.71
C SER A 185 1.82 -14.23 7.80
N PHE A 186 1.98 -13.56 6.68
CA PHE A 186 2.65 -12.28 6.52
C PHE A 186 1.70 -11.26 5.96
N LEU A 187 1.70 -10.06 6.53
CA LEU A 187 1.00 -8.92 5.97
C LEU A 187 1.76 -8.48 4.71
N VAL A 188 1.05 -8.26 3.61
CA VAL A 188 1.60 -7.55 2.45
C VAL A 188 1.38 -6.07 2.72
N ASP A 189 2.46 -5.33 2.94
CA ASP A 189 2.42 -3.94 3.43
C ASP A 189 3.28 -3.03 2.55
N THR A 190 2.65 -2.27 1.66
CA THR A 190 3.34 -1.27 0.81
C THR A 190 3.73 0.00 1.57
N GLY A 191 3.27 0.17 2.81
CA GLY A 191 3.63 1.29 3.68
C GLY A 191 4.73 0.94 4.69
N ALA A 192 5.21 -0.30 4.70
CA ALA A 192 6.30 -0.72 5.58
C ALA A 192 7.66 -0.31 5.00
N PRO A 193 8.60 0.21 5.81
CA PRO A 193 9.94 0.58 5.37
C PRO A 193 10.90 -0.60 5.26
N PHE A 194 10.43 -1.83 5.46
CA PHE A 194 11.25 -3.04 5.49
C PHE A 194 10.61 -4.14 4.65
N ASP A 195 11.45 -4.95 3.99
CA ASP A 195 11.00 -6.05 3.13
C ASP A 195 10.27 -7.17 3.90
N LEU A 196 10.73 -7.47 5.13
CA LEU A 196 10.17 -8.53 5.94
C LEU A 196 10.36 -8.27 7.44
N GLU A 197 9.26 -8.09 8.16
CA GLU A 197 9.29 -7.95 9.63
C GLU A 197 8.74 -9.20 10.32
N LEU A 198 9.50 -9.71 11.29
CA LEU A 198 9.17 -10.90 12.06
C LEU A 198 9.27 -10.61 13.56
N SER A 199 8.24 -10.97 14.32
CA SER A 199 8.40 -11.06 15.77
C SER A 199 9.42 -12.14 16.13
N GLU A 200 10.20 -11.90 17.17
CA GLU A 200 11.18 -12.86 17.68
C GLU A 200 10.56 -14.24 17.93
N LYS A 201 9.38 -14.27 18.56
CA LYS A 201 8.62 -15.50 18.79
C LYS A 201 8.32 -16.26 17.49
N THR A 202 8.00 -15.54 16.41
CA THR A 202 7.74 -16.16 15.11
C THR A 202 9.04 -16.65 14.48
N ALA A 203 10.12 -15.87 14.52
CA ALA A 203 11.43 -16.29 14.02
C ALA A 203 11.93 -17.57 14.70
N VAL A 204 11.88 -17.62 16.04
CA VAL A 204 12.24 -18.82 16.82
C VAL A 204 11.39 -20.03 16.43
N ARG A 205 10.06 -19.86 16.33
CA ARG A 205 9.16 -20.94 15.92
C ARG A 205 9.48 -21.48 14.52
N LEU A 206 9.90 -20.60 13.60
CA LEU A 206 10.27 -20.98 12.23
C LEU A 206 11.70 -21.53 12.13
N GLY A 207 12.46 -21.54 13.24
CA GLY A 207 13.86 -21.97 13.24
C GLY A 207 14.81 -20.98 12.57
N ILE A 208 14.42 -19.71 12.44
CA ILE A 208 15.26 -18.66 11.83
C ILE A 208 16.24 -18.15 12.89
N SER A 209 17.53 -18.38 12.63
CA SER A 209 18.63 -18.04 13.53
C SER A 209 18.86 -16.53 13.61
N HIS A 210 19.58 -16.06 14.64
CA HIS A 210 19.86 -14.64 14.82
C HIS A 210 20.79 -14.05 13.75
N GLU A 211 21.59 -14.88 13.10
CA GLU A 211 22.52 -14.48 12.03
C GLU A 211 21.76 -14.30 10.70
N GLU A 212 20.77 -15.17 10.42
CA GLU A 212 19.82 -15.00 9.31
C GLU A 212 18.85 -13.83 9.52
N ARG A 213 18.63 -13.41 10.78
CA ARG A 213 17.85 -12.20 11.11
C ARG A 213 18.54 -10.92 10.64
N ILE A 214 19.88 -10.90 10.57
CA ILE A 214 20.61 -9.75 10.03
C ILE A 214 20.28 -9.64 8.55
N GLY A 215 20.37 -10.70 7.75
CA GLY A 215 20.02 -10.70 6.31
C GLY A 215 18.56 -10.30 5.98
N ILE A 216 17.63 -10.60 6.89
CA ILE A 216 16.18 -10.29 6.76
C ILE A 216 15.84 -8.88 7.30
N LEU A 217 16.68 -8.29 8.16
CA LEU A 217 16.58 -6.91 8.66
C LEU A 217 17.57 -5.93 7.98
N THR A 218 18.55 -6.41 7.20
CA THR A 218 19.57 -5.60 6.52
C THR A 218 19.11 -5.09 5.15
N GLY A 219 17.98 -4.39 5.14
CA GLY A 219 17.93 -3.11 4.42
C GLY A 219 18.62 -1.99 5.24
N LEU A 220 18.94 -2.23 6.52
CA LEU A 220 19.36 -1.19 7.47
C LEU A 220 20.87 -0.94 7.64
N PHE A 221 21.76 -1.63 6.92
CA PHE A 221 23.17 -1.23 6.89
C PHE A 221 23.66 -1.28 5.44
N ARG A 222 23.57 -0.13 4.76
CA ARG A 222 24.49 0.17 3.66
C ARG A 222 25.90 -0.09 4.16
N SER A 223 26.65 -0.85 3.38
CA SER A 223 28.10 -0.93 3.44
C SER A 223 28.70 0.42 3.84
N ALA A 224 29.25 0.49 5.05
CA ALA A 224 30.31 1.42 5.34
C ALA A 224 31.61 0.71 5.00
N ASP A 225 31.99 0.77 3.73
CA ASP A 225 33.38 0.57 3.34
C ASP A 225 34.22 1.64 4.03
N LYS A 226 35.04 1.21 5.00
CA LYS A 226 36.48 1.51 5.08
C LYS A 226 37.22 0.37 5.78
#